data_AF-A0A7C6HUL3-F1
#
_entry.id   AF-A0A7C6HUL3-F1
#
_cell.length_a   1.000
_cell.length_b   1.000
_cell.length_c   1.000
_cell.angle_alpha   90.00
_cell.angle_beta   90.00
_cell.angle_gamma   90.00
#
_symmetry.space_group_name_H-M   'P 1'
#
loop_
_entity.id
_entity.type
_entity.pdbx_description
1 polymer ?
#
loop_
_entity_poly.entity_id
_entity_poly.type
_entity_poly.pdbx_seq_one_letter_code
_entity_poly.pdbx_strand_id
1 'polypeptide(L)'
;MNNAVRAYYTEAGTYTTNIEPFTKGANCVTIVRAADVIIKDAVISGDLIVAEGVADGDFTLDNTRINGKMIARGGGVDSIIITGGSNVQNLRIERIDGQVRVFADDGTVVGTVIADGKDDIIIEGDVTSVIVLADNINVTANNANIGTATITGLNSSIILGRNTSVSTMNVNGANTTVTVLHGSRVSGITVNGNGTSITGNRSGE
;
A
#
# COMPACT_ATOMS: atom_id res chain seq x y z
N MET A 1 -10.27 -18.33 -27.09
CA MET A 1 -9.35 -17.18 -26.94
C MET A 1 -8.75 -17.25 -25.55
N ASN A 2 -7.42 -17.26 -25.45
CA ASN A 2 -6.73 -17.15 -24.16
C ASN A 2 -6.63 -15.65 -23.84
N ASN A 3 -7.40 -15.16 -22.87
CA ASN A 3 -7.32 -13.77 -22.43
C ASN A 3 -6.40 -13.66 -21.21
N ALA A 4 -5.49 -12.69 -21.23
CA ALA A 4 -4.68 -12.32 -20.07
C ALA A 4 -5.55 -11.77 -18.94
N VAL A 5 -6.61 -11.01 -19.28
CA VAL A 5 -7.59 -10.53 -18.31
C VAL A 5 -8.62 -11.63 -18.05
N ARG A 6 -8.70 -12.09 -16.80
CA ARG A 6 -9.58 -13.20 -16.38
C ARG A 6 -10.80 -12.73 -15.59
N ALA A 7 -10.72 -11.55 -14.98
CA ALA A 7 -11.84 -10.89 -14.34
C ALA A 7 -11.77 -9.38 -14.57
N TYR A 8 -12.93 -8.76 -14.78
CA TYR A 8 -13.08 -7.33 -14.95
C TYR A 8 -14.33 -6.86 -14.21
N TYR A 9 -14.15 -6.25 -13.04
CA TYR A 9 -15.22 -5.81 -12.16
C TYR A 9 -15.52 -4.34 -12.41
N THR A 10 -16.67 -4.05 -13.01
CA THR A 10 -17.09 -2.69 -13.40
C THR A 10 -18.31 -2.20 -12.64
N GLU A 11 -18.76 -2.94 -11.64
CA GLU A 11 -19.89 -2.62 -10.79
C GLU A 11 -19.51 -2.94 -9.34
N ALA A 12 -20.10 -2.20 -8.38
CA ALA A 12 -19.98 -2.50 -6.97
C ALA A 12 -20.52 -3.90 -6.65
N GLY A 13 -19.96 -4.55 -5.63
CA GLY A 13 -20.45 -5.84 -5.18
C GLY A 13 -19.38 -6.74 -4.58
N THR A 14 -19.83 -7.89 -4.09
CA THR A 14 -18.98 -8.92 -3.51
C THR A 14 -18.73 -10.04 -4.50
N TYR A 15 -17.47 -10.34 -4.75
CA TYR A 15 -17.02 -11.38 -5.68
C TYR A 15 -16.22 -12.44 -4.94
N THR A 16 -16.62 -13.71 -5.07
CA THR A 16 -16.05 -14.82 -4.30
C THR A 16 -15.42 -15.92 -5.15
N THR A 17 -15.19 -15.63 -6.43
CA THR A 17 -14.70 -16.64 -7.39
C THR A 17 -13.17 -16.58 -7.46
N ASN A 18 -12.53 -17.74 -7.33
CA ASN A 18 -11.10 -17.88 -7.59
C ASN A 18 -10.76 -17.52 -9.04
N ILE A 19 -9.71 -16.73 -9.25
CA ILE A 19 -9.27 -16.28 -10.56
C ILE A 19 -7.98 -17.00 -10.96
N GLU A 20 -8.13 -17.90 -11.92
CA GLU A 20 -7.04 -18.74 -12.44
C GLU A 20 -6.75 -18.43 -13.92
N PRO A 21 -5.49 -18.54 -14.36
CA PRO A 21 -5.15 -18.42 -15.77
C PRO A 21 -5.80 -19.55 -16.59
N PHE A 22 -6.03 -19.33 -17.88
CA PHE A 22 -6.54 -20.38 -18.77
C PHE A 22 -5.52 -21.52 -18.95
N THR A 23 -4.25 -21.14 -19.10
CA THR A 23 -3.14 -22.09 -19.21
C THR A 23 -2.49 -22.26 -17.84
N LYS A 24 -2.41 -23.49 -17.35
CA LYS A 24 -1.75 -23.81 -16.09
C LYS A 24 -0.30 -23.29 -16.08
N GLY A 25 0.06 -22.56 -15.03
CA GLY A 25 1.39 -21.97 -14.86
C GLY A 25 1.61 -20.64 -15.61
N ALA A 26 0.62 -20.14 -16.35
CA ALA A 26 0.68 -18.79 -16.92
C ALA A 26 0.26 -17.73 -15.87
N ASN A 27 0.54 -16.46 -16.15
CA ASN A 27 -0.01 -15.34 -15.37
C ASN A 27 -1.43 -14.97 -15.87
N CYS A 28 -2.20 -14.28 -15.04
CA CYS A 28 -3.46 -13.66 -15.40
C CYS A 28 -3.62 -12.30 -14.71
N VAL A 29 -4.62 -11.53 -15.12
CA VAL A 29 -4.90 -10.20 -14.56
C VAL A 29 -6.36 -10.11 -14.17
N THR A 30 -6.61 -9.59 -12.98
CA THR A 30 -7.91 -9.12 -12.51
C THR A 30 -7.90 -7.60 -12.50
N ILE A 31 -8.92 -6.97 -13.07
CA ILE A 31 -9.04 -5.51 -13.09
C ILE A 31 -10.32 -5.12 -12.34
N VAL A 32 -10.19 -4.25 -11.35
CA VAL A 32 -11.29 -3.61 -10.62
C VAL A 32 -11.38 -2.17 -11.13
N ARG A 33 -12.54 -1.77 -11.65
CA ARG A 33 -12.78 -0.43 -12.18
C ARG A 33 -13.90 0.31 -11.44
N ALA A 34 -14.72 -0.36 -10.63
CA ALA A 34 -15.76 0.29 -9.84
C ALA A 34 -15.38 0.37 -8.36
N ALA A 35 -15.86 1.43 -7.71
CA ALA A 35 -15.88 1.55 -6.26
C ALA A 35 -16.78 0.47 -5.62
N ASP A 36 -16.59 0.26 -4.32
CA ASP A 36 -17.35 -0.66 -3.47
C ASP A 36 -17.28 -2.12 -3.95
N VAL A 37 -16.16 -2.48 -4.57
CA VAL A 37 -15.84 -3.87 -4.92
C VAL A 37 -15.16 -4.54 -3.75
N ILE A 38 -15.73 -5.68 -3.34
CA ILE A 38 -15.17 -6.57 -2.31
C ILE A 38 -14.81 -7.89 -3.00
N ILE A 39 -13.55 -8.29 -2.93
CA ILE A 39 -13.15 -9.66 -3.28
C ILE A 39 -13.02 -10.43 -1.98
N LYS A 40 -13.81 -11.50 -1.85
CA LYS A 40 -13.98 -12.24 -0.59
C LYS A 40 -13.78 -13.73 -0.76
N ASP A 41 -13.11 -14.38 0.19
CA ASP A 41 -12.95 -15.84 0.22
C ASP A 41 -12.37 -16.43 -1.08
N ALA A 42 -11.45 -15.70 -1.71
CA ALA A 42 -10.95 -16.01 -3.05
C ALA A 42 -9.41 -16.09 -3.13
N VAL A 43 -8.93 -16.74 -4.17
CA VAL A 43 -7.53 -16.74 -4.59
C VAL A 43 -7.43 -16.13 -5.98
N ILE A 44 -6.59 -15.11 -6.12
CA ILE A 44 -6.21 -14.53 -7.41
C ILE A 44 -4.80 -15.03 -7.75
N SER A 45 -4.70 -15.93 -8.71
CA SER A 45 -3.43 -16.55 -9.08
C SER A 45 -2.45 -15.62 -9.80
N GLY A 46 -2.95 -14.51 -10.35
CA GLY A 46 -2.15 -13.51 -11.05
C GLY A 46 -2.19 -12.14 -10.40
N ASP A 47 -2.04 -11.11 -11.24
CA ASP A 47 -2.00 -9.72 -10.81
C ASP A 47 -3.41 -9.16 -10.61
N LEU A 48 -3.53 -8.21 -9.69
CA LEU A 48 -4.75 -7.44 -9.41
C LEU A 48 -4.47 -5.96 -9.63
N ILE A 49 -5.29 -5.30 -10.44
CA ILE A 49 -5.22 -3.86 -10.68
C ILE A 49 -6.50 -3.20 -10.16
N VAL A 50 -6.37 -2.36 -9.14
CA VAL A 50 -7.41 -1.42 -8.71
C VAL A 50 -7.26 -0.17 -9.58
N ALA A 51 -8.00 -0.12 -10.67
CA ALA A 51 -7.84 0.87 -11.72
C ALA A 51 -8.42 2.24 -11.33
N GLU A 52 -8.09 3.24 -12.14
CA GLU A 52 -8.44 4.65 -11.96
C GLU A 52 -9.96 4.89 -11.89
N GLY A 53 -10.77 3.99 -12.46
CA GLY A 53 -12.23 4.09 -12.41
C GLY A 53 -12.82 3.97 -10.99
N VAL A 54 -12.06 3.41 -10.04
CA VAL A 54 -12.44 3.40 -8.62
C VAL A 54 -12.47 4.83 -8.05
N ALA A 55 -11.74 5.76 -8.66
CA ALA A 55 -11.60 7.15 -8.20
C ALA A 55 -11.23 7.19 -6.70
N ASP A 56 -11.97 7.94 -5.89
CA ASP A 56 -11.77 8.02 -4.43
C ASP A 56 -12.63 7.01 -3.65
N GLY A 57 -13.29 6.08 -4.34
CA GLY A 57 -14.12 5.06 -3.70
C GLY A 57 -13.32 3.90 -3.09
N ASP A 58 -14.05 2.97 -2.49
CA ASP A 58 -13.45 1.90 -1.69
C ASP A 58 -13.19 0.64 -2.51
N PHE A 59 -12.14 -0.08 -2.12
CA PHE A 59 -11.86 -1.44 -2.56
C PHE A 59 -11.45 -2.29 -1.36
N THR A 60 -12.01 -3.49 -1.25
CA THR A 60 -11.76 -4.39 -0.13
C THR A 60 -11.29 -5.78 -0.59
N LEU A 61 -10.25 -6.28 0.05
CA LEU A 61 -9.93 -7.71 0.14
C LEU A 61 -10.37 -8.23 1.51
N ASP A 62 -11.14 -9.31 1.52
CA ASP A 62 -11.57 -10.01 2.74
C ASP A 62 -11.25 -11.50 2.60
N ASN A 63 -10.43 -12.05 3.50
CA ASN A 63 -9.98 -13.46 3.43
C ASN A 63 -9.56 -13.89 2.01
N THR A 64 -8.74 -13.05 1.36
CA THR A 64 -8.36 -13.22 -0.05
C THR A 64 -6.84 -13.23 -0.22
N ARG A 65 -6.36 -14.13 -1.07
CA ARG A 65 -4.93 -14.27 -1.39
C ARG A 65 -4.62 -13.81 -2.80
N ILE A 66 -3.64 -12.92 -2.94
CA ILE A 66 -3.07 -12.52 -4.23
C ILE A 66 -1.71 -13.20 -4.39
N ASN A 67 -1.57 -14.05 -5.41
CA ASN A 67 -0.30 -14.72 -5.72
C ASN A 67 0.61 -13.89 -6.63
N GLY A 68 0.05 -12.94 -7.38
CA GLY A 68 0.79 -11.96 -8.17
C GLY A 68 1.03 -10.64 -7.45
N LYS A 69 1.14 -9.56 -8.22
CA LYS A 69 1.24 -8.19 -7.73
C LYS A 69 -0.14 -7.56 -7.62
N MET A 70 -0.31 -6.71 -6.62
CA MET A 70 -1.43 -5.78 -6.55
C MET A 70 -0.92 -4.39 -6.96
N ILE A 71 -1.65 -3.73 -7.85
CA ILE A 71 -1.38 -2.36 -8.29
C ILE A 71 -2.61 -1.51 -7.97
N ALA A 72 -2.44 -0.45 -7.18
CA ALA A 72 -3.50 0.47 -6.81
C ALA A 72 -3.30 1.82 -7.52
N ARG A 73 -4.23 2.16 -8.42
CA ARG A 73 -4.30 3.43 -9.16
C ARG A 73 -5.54 4.24 -8.83
N GLY A 74 -6.56 3.60 -8.28
CA GLY A 74 -7.69 4.23 -7.60
C GLY A 74 -7.73 3.85 -6.12
N GLY A 75 -8.71 4.38 -5.42
CA GLY A 75 -8.83 4.34 -3.97
C GLY A 75 -8.69 5.74 -3.37
N GLY A 76 -9.56 6.06 -2.42
CA GLY A 76 -9.49 7.28 -1.61
C GLY A 76 -8.83 7.08 -0.24
N VAL A 77 -9.04 8.07 0.63
CA VAL A 77 -8.48 8.12 1.99
C VAL A 77 -9.04 7.06 2.94
N ASP A 78 -10.20 6.49 2.62
CA ASP A 78 -10.80 5.38 3.35
C ASP A 78 -10.54 4.02 2.68
N SER A 79 -9.81 4.02 1.55
CA SER A 79 -9.65 2.87 0.67
C SER A 79 -8.34 2.11 0.85
N ILE A 80 -8.21 1.11 -0.03
CA ILE A 80 -7.48 -0.15 0.02
C ILE A 80 -7.55 -0.82 1.39
N ILE A 81 -8.66 -1.49 1.62
CA ILE A 81 -8.96 -2.25 2.84
C ILE A 81 -8.54 -3.70 2.63
N ILE A 82 -7.64 -4.22 3.45
CA ILE A 82 -7.11 -5.59 3.38
C ILE A 82 -7.38 -6.27 4.72
N THR A 83 -8.30 -7.23 4.71
CA THR A 83 -8.91 -7.78 5.92
C THR A 83 -9.06 -9.30 5.91
N GLY A 84 -9.43 -9.88 7.04
CA GLY A 84 -9.87 -11.27 7.16
C GLY A 84 -8.72 -12.27 6.97
N GLY A 85 -7.50 -11.88 7.33
CA GLY A 85 -6.31 -12.71 7.10
C GLY A 85 -5.88 -12.78 5.63
N SER A 86 -6.24 -11.75 4.85
CA SER A 86 -5.83 -11.62 3.45
C SER A 86 -4.30 -11.61 3.31
N ASN A 87 -3.81 -11.96 2.13
CA ASN A 87 -2.38 -12.03 1.85
C ASN A 87 -2.02 -11.31 0.55
N VAL A 88 -1.25 -10.22 0.69
CA VAL A 88 -0.77 -9.39 -0.41
C VAL A 88 0.74 -9.20 -0.24
N GLN A 89 1.54 -9.94 -1.02
CA GLN A 89 3.00 -9.87 -0.89
C GLN A 89 3.62 -8.60 -1.49
N ASN A 90 3.05 -8.09 -2.59
CA ASN A 90 3.57 -6.93 -3.30
C ASN A 90 2.43 -6.00 -3.68
N LEU A 91 2.35 -4.85 -3.03
CA LEU A 91 1.42 -3.77 -3.34
C LEU A 91 2.19 -2.58 -3.89
N ARG A 92 1.91 -2.19 -5.13
CA ARG A 92 2.45 -0.97 -5.75
C ARG A 92 1.35 0.05 -5.88
N ILE A 93 1.55 1.23 -5.30
CA ILE A 93 0.61 2.34 -5.33
C ILE A 93 1.09 3.30 -6.40
N GLU A 94 0.29 3.46 -7.45
CA GLU A 94 0.53 4.31 -8.61
C GLU A 94 -0.59 5.37 -8.73
N ARG A 95 -1.06 5.88 -7.59
CA ARG A 95 -2.11 6.92 -7.50
C ARG A 95 -1.56 8.26 -8.04
N ILE A 96 -2.26 8.85 -9.01
CA ILE A 96 -1.79 10.07 -9.72
C ILE A 96 -2.42 11.38 -9.21
N ASP A 97 -3.69 11.34 -8.78
CA ASP A 97 -4.50 12.55 -8.50
C ASP A 97 -5.52 12.31 -7.38
N GLY A 98 -5.14 12.54 -6.13
CA GLY A 98 -5.87 12.23 -4.90
C GLY A 98 -5.05 11.32 -3.97
N GLN A 99 -5.38 11.33 -2.69
CA GLN A 99 -4.70 10.52 -1.66
C GLN A 99 -5.31 9.13 -1.54
N VAL A 100 -4.47 8.13 -1.28
CA VAL A 100 -4.90 6.74 -1.06
C VAL A 100 -4.43 6.21 0.28
N ARG A 101 -5.31 5.50 0.98
CA ARG A 101 -4.94 4.74 2.17
C ARG A 101 -4.65 3.29 1.82
N VAL A 102 -3.85 2.63 2.65
CA VAL A 102 -3.74 1.18 2.73
C VAL A 102 -3.95 0.80 4.18
N PHE A 103 -4.98 0.01 4.42
CA PHE A 103 -5.35 -0.50 5.72
C PHE A 103 -5.21 -2.02 5.73
N ALA A 104 -4.36 -2.52 6.61
CA ALA A 104 -4.25 -3.94 6.91
C ALA A 104 -4.78 -4.21 8.32
N ASP A 105 -5.76 -5.11 8.45
CA ASP A 105 -6.22 -5.55 9.77
C ASP A 105 -5.26 -6.53 10.45
N ASP A 106 -5.55 -6.82 11.72
CA ASP A 106 -4.80 -7.80 12.49
C ASP A 106 -4.90 -9.19 11.83
N GLY A 107 -3.75 -9.82 11.62
CA GLY A 107 -3.64 -11.15 11.01
C GLY A 107 -3.56 -11.17 9.48
N THR A 108 -3.75 -10.03 8.82
CA THR A 108 -3.44 -9.86 7.40
C THR A 108 -1.93 -9.82 7.17
N VAL A 109 -1.48 -10.33 6.03
CA VAL A 109 -0.08 -10.28 5.61
C VAL A 109 0.08 -9.30 4.45
N VAL A 110 0.65 -8.13 4.74
CA VAL A 110 1.15 -7.20 3.71
C VAL A 110 2.68 -7.24 3.68
N GLY A 111 3.23 -7.69 2.56
CA GLY A 111 4.67 -7.77 2.36
C GLY A 111 5.28 -6.39 2.10
N THR A 112 5.54 -6.08 0.84
CA THR A 112 6.12 -4.78 0.44
C THR A 112 5.05 -3.86 -0.12
N VAL A 113 4.95 -2.65 0.43
CA VAL A 113 4.20 -1.52 -0.12
C VAL A 113 5.18 -0.58 -0.83
N ILE A 114 4.98 -0.34 -2.11
CA ILE A 114 5.82 0.54 -2.93
C ILE A 114 4.99 1.77 -3.33
N ALA A 115 5.38 2.94 -2.82
CA ALA A 115 4.83 4.22 -3.23
C ALA A 115 5.53 4.73 -4.49
N ASP A 116 4.86 4.64 -5.63
CA ASP A 116 5.37 5.01 -6.97
C ASP A 116 4.40 5.93 -7.74
N GLY A 117 3.43 6.51 -7.03
CA GLY A 117 2.46 7.45 -7.59
C GLY A 117 2.99 8.88 -7.67
N LYS A 118 2.08 9.83 -7.73
CA LYS A 118 2.37 11.27 -7.66
C LYS A 118 1.72 11.96 -6.47
N ASP A 119 1.03 11.19 -5.63
CA ASP A 119 0.22 11.71 -4.54
C ASP A 119 0.55 11.03 -3.21
N ASP A 120 -0.01 11.59 -2.15
CA ASP A 120 0.22 11.20 -0.78
C ASP A 120 -0.44 9.86 -0.44
N ILE A 121 0.13 9.18 0.55
CA ILE A 121 -0.28 7.83 0.94
C ILE A 121 -0.42 7.75 2.45
N ILE A 122 -1.48 7.08 2.91
CA ILE A 122 -1.66 6.70 4.31
C ILE A 122 -1.46 5.19 4.46
N ILE A 123 -0.71 4.76 5.46
CA ILE A 123 -0.47 3.34 5.77
C ILE A 123 -0.90 3.06 7.20
N GLU A 124 -1.72 2.02 7.39
CA GLU A 124 -2.18 1.54 8.69
C GLU A 124 -2.08 0.01 8.75
N GLY A 125 -1.68 -0.53 9.90
CA GLY A 125 -1.51 -1.97 10.13
C GLY A 125 -0.08 -2.50 9.96
N ASP A 126 0.03 -3.83 9.93
CA ASP A 126 1.31 -4.53 9.88
C ASP A 126 1.81 -4.67 8.43
N VAL A 127 3.01 -4.12 8.16
CA VAL A 127 3.64 -4.16 6.84
C VAL A 127 5.11 -4.57 6.96
N THR A 128 5.57 -5.51 6.13
CA THR A 128 6.97 -5.97 6.19
C THR A 128 7.94 -4.90 5.71
N SER A 129 7.64 -4.24 4.59
CA SER A 129 8.49 -3.21 4.01
C SER A 129 7.67 -2.10 3.35
N VAL A 130 8.09 -0.85 3.55
CA VAL A 130 7.60 0.32 2.81
C VAL A 130 8.74 0.90 2.00
N ILE A 131 8.53 1.10 0.70
CA ILE A 131 9.49 1.72 -0.21
C ILE A 131 8.85 2.98 -0.80
N VAL A 132 9.38 4.13 -0.43
CA VAL A 132 9.00 5.43 -1.00
C VAL A 132 9.90 5.69 -2.21
N LEU A 133 9.41 5.34 -3.39
CA LEU A 133 10.14 5.46 -4.66
C LEU A 133 9.85 6.81 -5.35
N ALA A 134 8.61 7.28 -5.28
CA ALA A 134 8.19 8.53 -5.90
C ALA A 134 8.76 9.78 -5.23
N ASP A 135 9.07 10.77 -6.05
CA ASP A 135 9.52 12.11 -5.65
C ASP A 135 8.32 13.00 -5.28
N ASN A 136 8.54 13.95 -4.36
CA ASN A 136 7.58 14.99 -3.98
C ASN A 136 6.24 14.46 -3.44
N ILE A 137 6.27 13.35 -2.69
CA ILE A 137 5.08 12.81 -2.02
C ILE A 137 5.27 12.74 -0.50
N ASN A 138 4.17 12.71 0.23
CA ASN A 138 4.14 12.45 1.67
C ASN A 138 3.56 11.07 1.96
N VAL A 139 4.26 10.30 2.79
CA VAL A 139 3.75 9.03 3.31
C VAL A 139 3.49 9.17 4.80
N THR A 140 2.25 8.99 5.23
CA THR A 140 1.86 9.02 6.64
C THR A 140 1.56 7.61 7.13
N ALA A 141 2.17 7.19 8.24
CA ALA A 141 1.92 5.89 8.85
C ALA A 141 1.28 6.06 10.24
N ASN A 142 0.09 5.51 10.45
CA ASN A 142 -0.66 5.57 11.70
C ASN A 142 -1.03 4.17 12.18
N ASN A 143 -0.87 3.89 13.47
CA ASN A 143 -1.15 2.56 14.03
C ASN A 143 -0.50 1.44 13.20
N ALA A 144 0.75 1.65 12.79
CA ALA A 144 1.43 0.76 11.85
C ALA A 144 2.68 0.13 12.47
N ASN A 145 2.90 -1.16 12.23
CA ASN A 145 4.18 -1.81 12.53
C ASN A 145 4.88 -2.11 11.20
N ILE A 146 6.00 -1.42 10.98
CA ILE A 146 6.77 -1.50 9.74
C ILE A 146 8.12 -2.13 10.04
N GLY A 147 8.44 -3.24 9.36
CA GLY A 147 9.75 -3.86 9.45
C GLY A 147 10.85 -2.93 8.94
N THR A 148 10.82 -2.63 7.63
CA THR A 148 11.78 -1.72 7.00
C THR A 148 11.08 -0.60 6.24
N ALA A 149 11.50 0.65 6.43
CA ALA A 149 11.11 1.77 5.58
C ALA A 149 12.32 2.25 4.78
N THR A 150 12.22 2.30 3.45
CA THR A 150 13.27 2.84 2.57
C THR A 150 12.73 4.01 1.77
N ILE A 151 13.36 5.17 1.88
CA ILE A 151 12.97 6.39 1.20
C ILE A 151 14.03 6.72 0.15
N THR A 152 13.68 6.60 -1.12
CA THR A 152 14.56 6.89 -2.26
C THR A 152 14.09 8.13 -3.03
N GLY A 153 12.79 8.41 -3.01
CA GLY A 153 12.21 9.58 -3.65
C GLY A 153 12.76 10.90 -3.11
N LEU A 154 13.01 11.84 -4.01
CA LEU A 154 13.53 13.17 -3.73
C LEU A 154 12.43 14.10 -3.22
N ASN A 155 12.79 14.99 -2.29
CA ASN A 155 11.86 15.96 -1.68
C ASN A 155 10.59 15.30 -1.08
N SER A 156 10.65 14.01 -0.78
CA SER A 156 9.52 13.27 -0.20
C SER A 156 9.58 13.32 1.32
N SER A 157 8.45 13.04 1.97
CA SER A 157 8.39 12.97 3.42
C SER A 157 7.80 11.66 3.91
N ILE A 158 8.22 11.24 5.10
CA ILE A 158 7.56 10.18 5.86
C ILE A 158 7.22 10.69 7.27
N ILE A 159 5.95 10.55 7.65
CA ILE A 159 5.40 10.98 8.93
C ILE A 159 4.97 9.74 9.69
N LEU A 160 5.62 9.47 10.82
CA LEU A 160 5.23 8.41 11.74
C LEU A 160 4.31 9.01 12.79
N GLY A 161 3.02 8.72 12.66
CA GLY A 161 1.97 9.14 13.57
C GLY A 161 1.80 8.20 14.77
N ARG A 162 0.68 8.34 15.46
CA ARG A 162 0.40 7.63 16.72
C ARG A 162 0.56 6.11 16.57
N ASN A 163 1.07 5.46 17.62
CA ASN A 163 1.20 4.01 17.72
C ASN A 163 1.94 3.37 16.54
N THR A 164 2.85 4.09 15.91
CA THR A 164 3.61 3.59 14.76
C THR A 164 5.02 3.18 15.18
N SER A 165 5.46 2.00 14.75
CA SER A 165 6.83 1.56 14.95
C SER A 165 7.51 1.20 13.63
N VAL A 166 8.75 1.64 13.43
CA VAL A 166 9.59 1.24 12.30
C VAL A 166 10.85 0.59 12.87
N SER A 167 11.17 -0.65 12.47
CA SER A 167 12.38 -1.31 12.98
C SER A 167 13.65 -0.72 12.34
N THR A 168 13.69 -0.66 11.01
CA THR A 168 14.82 -0.09 10.27
C THR A 168 14.34 0.96 9.29
N MET A 169 14.94 2.14 9.29
CA MET A 169 14.69 3.19 8.31
C MET A 169 15.96 3.52 7.52
N ASN A 170 15.87 3.52 6.20
CA ASN A 170 16.94 3.92 5.29
C ASN A 170 16.50 5.12 4.48
N VAL A 171 17.17 6.26 4.65
CA VAL A 171 16.85 7.51 3.95
C VAL A 171 17.93 7.79 2.91
N ASN A 172 17.62 7.55 1.64
CA ASN A 172 18.53 7.67 0.51
C ASN A 172 18.19 8.87 -0.39
N GLY A 173 16.92 9.26 -0.46
CA GLY A 173 16.44 10.41 -1.26
C GLY A 173 16.96 11.75 -0.70
N ALA A 174 17.35 12.66 -1.59
CA ALA A 174 17.78 14.00 -1.18
C ALA A 174 16.59 14.86 -0.73
N ASN A 175 16.85 15.82 0.16
CA ASN A 175 15.86 16.74 0.74
C ASN A 175 14.65 16.03 1.37
N THR A 176 14.86 14.81 1.88
CA THR A 176 13.81 14.04 2.53
C THR A 176 13.50 14.62 3.91
N THR A 177 12.23 14.60 4.31
CA THR A 177 11.84 14.88 5.70
C THR A 177 11.31 13.63 6.39
N VAL A 178 11.88 13.29 7.55
CA VAL A 178 11.34 12.26 8.44
C VAL A 178 10.77 12.96 9.67
N THR A 179 9.48 12.74 9.95
CA THR A 179 8.82 13.27 11.14
C THR A 179 8.38 12.13 12.04
N VAL A 180 8.86 12.12 13.28
CA VAL A 180 8.53 11.10 14.29
C VAL A 180 7.66 11.76 15.36
N LEU A 181 6.34 11.56 15.27
CA LEU A 181 5.39 12.16 16.22
C LEU A 181 5.31 11.38 17.53
N HIS A 182 4.70 11.98 18.55
CA HIS A 182 4.49 11.32 19.83
C HIS A 182 3.74 9.99 19.69
N GLY A 183 4.17 9.01 20.47
CA GLY A 183 3.63 7.64 20.41
C GLY A 183 4.18 6.82 19.25
N SER A 184 5.11 7.35 18.46
CA SER A 184 5.82 6.63 17.39
C SER A 184 7.30 6.41 17.72
N ARG A 185 7.94 5.46 17.04
CA ARG A 185 9.38 5.19 17.20
C ARG A 185 10.02 4.64 15.94
N VAL A 186 11.33 4.87 15.81
CA VAL A 186 12.22 4.21 14.85
C VAL A 186 13.36 3.57 15.63
N SER A 187 13.59 2.26 15.48
CA SER A 187 14.63 1.55 16.25
C SER A 187 16.03 1.80 15.71
N GLY A 188 16.18 1.88 14.38
CA GLY A 188 17.44 2.23 13.73
C GLY A 188 17.20 3.05 12.46
N ILE A 189 18.00 4.10 12.27
CA ILE A 189 17.92 4.96 11.09
C ILE A 189 19.30 5.17 10.47
N THR A 190 19.39 4.97 9.16
CA THR A 190 20.56 5.27 8.33
C THR A 190 20.19 6.36 7.35
N VAL A 191 20.99 7.43 7.29
CA VAL A 191 20.77 8.57 6.39
C VAL A 191 21.93 8.70 5.42
N ASN A 192 21.63 8.56 4.13
CA ASN A 192 22.55 8.73 3.01
C ASN A 192 22.16 9.92 2.11
N GLY A 193 20.88 10.34 2.13
CA GLY A 193 20.37 11.44 1.33
C GLY A 193 20.82 12.82 1.82
N ASN A 194 21.41 13.63 0.93
CA ASN A 194 21.80 15.01 1.25
C ASN A 194 20.57 15.86 1.58
N GLY A 195 20.69 16.80 2.52
CA GLY A 195 19.60 17.71 2.89
C GLY A 195 18.47 17.04 3.67
N THR A 196 18.66 15.81 4.16
CA THR A 196 17.65 15.12 4.97
C THR A 196 17.43 15.85 6.30
N SER A 197 16.17 16.11 6.63
CA SER A 197 15.75 16.62 7.94
C SER A 197 15.04 15.53 8.72
N ILE A 198 15.45 15.31 9.98
CA ILE A 198 14.74 14.43 10.91
C ILE A 198 14.23 15.28 12.06
N THR A 199 12.92 15.25 12.27
CA THR A 199 12.27 15.99 13.35
C THR A 199 11.46 15.04 14.23
N GLY A 200 11.41 15.35 15.51
CA GLY A 200 10.58 14.64 16.47
C GLY A 200 9.80 15.63 17.31
N ASN A 201 8.49 15.40 17.46
CA ASN A 201 7.65 16.21 18.34
C ASN A 201 7.25 15.39 19.56
N ARG A 202 7.81 15.78 20.72
CA ARG A 202 7.30 15.34 22.02
C ARG A 202 6.04 16.15 22.31
N SER A 203 4.85 15.55 22.20
CA SER A 203 3.66 16.18 22.74
C SER A 203 3.68 16.06 24.27
N GLY A 204 3.73 17.22 24.95
CA GLY A 204 3.35 17.39 26.36
C GLY A 204 4.38 16.97 27.42
N GLU A 205 4.89 17.96 28.15
CA GLU A 205 4.67 17.99 29.60
C GLU A 205 3.21 18.33 29.89
#